data_AF-A0A932WCX0-F1
#
_entry.id   AF-A0A932WCX0-F1
#
_cell.length_a   1.000
_cell.length_b   1.000
_cell.length_c   1.000
_cell.angle_alpha   90.00
_cell.angle_beta   90.00
_cell.angle_gamma   90.00
#
_symmetry.space_group_name_H-M   'P 1'
#
loop_
_entity.id
_entity.type
_entity.pdbx_description
1 polymer ?
#
loop_
_entity_poly.entity_id
_entity_poly.type
_entity_poly.pdbx_seq_one_letter_code
_entity_poly.pdbx_strand_id
1 'polypeptide(L)'
;MMLRVSSLTSDLGKVIEIGGGYGGLARMMRLFNPRQTYIVVDLLDSLYCSYVFISAHYPDARILFVTKPEHKADIANSDFFFIPTQHFEVLKGCSADLVVNTASFGEMVGRDVDDYMQFINHGSESRYFYSVNRYARYSDEMTLPDQAHASVKLSADWQLLYWDAFGTRSFHQLDPCHPPQLELLAKRIAVDRSAAKARETVAGLLATIAKNLPTGSSDWHYCMWEAARLFPSKPMLTEYIEGALPQTFRDAVYYRELMNAASPSAPRLPAGIDLTPQAPEPPAPTALARTGLLGRWLAGLSKK
;
A
#
# COMPACT_ATOMS: atom_id res chain seq x y z
N MET A 1 -4.70 6.49 -14.68
CA MET A 1 -3.59 7.23 -14.01
C MET A 1 -3.18 8.56 -14.67
N MET A 2 -2.31 8.59 -15.70
CA MET A 2 -1.56 9.81 -16.08
C MET A 2 -2.43 11.03 -16.39
N LEU A 3 -3.51 10.86 -17.16
CA LEU A 3 -4.43 11.97 -17.45
C LEU A 3 -5.02 12.58 -16.15
N ARG A 4 -5.40 11.72 -15.19
CA ARG A 4 -5.93 12.18 -13.90
C ARG A 4 -4.87 12.96 -13.12
N VAL A 5 -3.66 12.42 -12.99
CA VAL A 5 -2.62 13.11 -12.22
C VAL A 5 -2.19 14.41 -12.91
N SER A 6 -2.07 14.40 -14.25
CA SER A 6 -1.70 15.58 -15.04
C SER A 6 -2.73 16.72 -14.94
N SER A 7 -4.01 16.41 -14.72
CA SER A 7 -5.04 17.43 -14.47
C SER A 7 -4.91 18.12 -13.11
N LEU A 8 -4.19 17.51 -12.16
CA LEU A 8 -3.95 18.06 -10.83
C LEU A 8 -2.60 18.74 -10.70
N THR A 9 -1.59 18.19 -11.36
CA THR A 9 -0.23 18.73 -11.35
C THR A 9 0.52 18.30 -12.60
N SER A 10 1.16 19.26 -13.26
CA SER A 10 2.08 19.01 -14.37
C SER A 10 3.53 18.82 -13.90
N ASP A 11 3.80 19.01 -12.60
CA ASP A 11 5.15 19.03 -12.03
C ASP A 11 5.30 17.93 -10.99
N LEU A 12 5.58 16.72 -11.50
CA LEU A 12 6.01 15.58 -10.71
C LEU A 12 7.51 15.42 -10.89
N GLY A 13 8.30 16.00 -9.99
CA GLY A 13 9.75 15.91 -10.00
C GLY A 13 10.26 14.56 -9.52
N LYS A 14 9.57 13.93 -8.56
CA LYS A 14 9.94 12.59 -8.05
C LYS A 14 8.74 11.67 -7.89
N VAL A 15 8.84 10.48 -8.49
CA VAL A 15 7.79 9.44 -8.43
C VAL A 15 8.37 8.16 -7.85
N ILE A 16 7.62 7.54 -6.94
CA ILE A 16 7.92 6.20 -6.40
C ILE A 16 6.86 5.24 -6.91
N GLU A 17 7.26 4.20 -7.61
CA GLU A 17 6.40 3.13 -8.08
C GLU A 17 6.70 1.85 -7.29
N ILE A 18 5.70 1.30 -6.61
CA ILE A 18 5.80 0.04 -5.87
C ILE A 18 5.20 -1.07 -6.72
N GLY A 19 5.98 -2.09 -7.02
CA GLY A 19 5.64 -3.17 -7.96
C GLY A 19 5.60 -2.70 -9.41
N GLY A 20 6.63 -1.97 -9.86
CA GLY A 20 6.66 -1.37 -11.20
C GLY A 20 6.97 -2.34 -12.35
N GLY A 21 7.20 -3.62 -12.05
CA GLY A 21 7.43 -4.69 -13.00
C GLY A 21 8.56 -4.36 -13.98
N TYR A 22 8.28 -4.49 -15.27
CA TYR A 22 9.26 -4.26 -16.34
C TYR A 22 9.54 -2.77 -16.64
N GLY A 23 8.99 -1.82 -15.88
CA GLY A 23 9.31 -0.38 -16.04
C GLY A 23 8.54 0.33 -17.16
N GLY A 24 7.43 -0.25 -17.62
CA GLY A 24 6.56 0.37 -18.63
C GLY A 24 6.04 1.74 -18.20
N LEU A 25 5.58 1.85 -16.95
CA LEU A 25 5.08 3.11 -16.41
C LEU A 25 6.20 4.15 -16.21
N ALA A 26 7.35 3.72 -15.69
CA ALA A 26 8.55 4.55 -15.55
C ALA A 26 8.93 5.23 -16.89
N ARG A 27 8.95 4.45 -17.99
CA ARG A 27 9.19 4.98 -19.34
C ARG A 27 8.12 6.00 -19.74
N MET A 28 6.84 5.65 -19.57
CA MET A 28 5.74 6.56 -19.93
C MET A 28 5.82 7.87 -19.17
N MET A 29 6.06 7.84 -17.86
CA MET A 29 6.14 9.04 -17.02
C MET A 29 7.33 9.93 -17.39
N ARG A 30 8.48 9.35 -17.72
CA ARG A 30 9.67 10.09 -18.19
C ARG A 30 9.45 10.78 -19.55
N LEU A 31 8.55 10.27 -20.41
CA LEU A 31 8.17 10.97 -21.64
C LEU A 31 7.41 12.27 -21.37
N PHE A 32 6.63 12.34 -20.28
CA PHE A 32 5.90 13.56 -19.90
C PHE A 32 6.77 14.54 -19.10
N ASN A 33 7.65 14.03 -18.24
CA ASN A 33 8.64 14.86 -17.54
C ASN A 33 10.05 14.28 -17.69
N PRO A 34 10.83 14.76 -18.68
CA PRO A 34 12.19 14.29 -18.92
C PRO A 34 13.21 14.63 -17.82
N ARG A 35 12.84 15.37 -16.78
CA ARG A 35 13.71 15.69 -15.62
C ARG A 35 13.30 14.97 -14.34
N GLN A 36 12.32 14.07 -14.41
CA GLN A 36 11.75 13.38 -13.25
C GLN A 36 12.67 12.27 -12.73
N THR A 37 13.02 12.30 -11.45
CA THR A 37 13.59 11.12 -10.78
C THR A 37 12.49 10.07 -10.59
N TYR A 38 12.71 8.87 -11.14
CA TYR A 38 11.77 7.77 -11.04
C TYR A 38 12.35 6.63 -10.22
N ILE A 39 11.65 6.23 -9.17
CA ILE A 39 12.07 5.18 -8.25
C ILE A 39 11.17 3.97 -8.46
N VAL A 40 11.74 2.81 -8.75
CA VAL A 40 11.01 1.55 -8.90
C VAL A 40 11.39 0.63 -7.75
N VAL A 41 10.40 0.21 -6.97
CA VAL A 41 10.55 -0.77 -5.90
C VAL A 41 9.94 -2.09 -6.37
N ASP A 42 10.71 -3.16 -6.45
CA ASP A 42 10.21 -4.47 -6.91
C ASP A 42 11.13 -5.63 -6.49
N LEU A 43 10.72 -6.86 -6.80
CA LEU A 43 11.57 -8.04 -6.69
C LEU A 43 12.75 -7.95 -7.65
N LEU A 44 13.86 -8.58 -7.29
CA LEU A 44 15.12 -8.50 -8.04
C LEU A 44 14.98 -8.87 -9.52
N ASP A 45 14.22 -9.94 -9.81
CA ASP A 45 14.01 -10.41 -11.19
C ASP A 45 13.18 -9.41 -12.02
N SER A 46 12.15 -8.81 -11.43
CA SER A 46 11.38 -7.72 -12.05
C SER A 46 12.25 -6.50 -12.31
N LEU A 47 13.07 -6.10 -11.33
CA LEU A 47 13.99 -4.97 -11.46
C LEU A 47 15.03 -5.19 -12.54
N TYR A 48 15.50 -6.42 -12.74
CA TYR A 48 16.40 -6.74 -13.85
C TYR A 48 15.71 -6.48 -15.21
N CYS A 49 14.48 -6.95 -15.39
CA CYS A 49 13.69 -6.66 -16.59
C CYS A 49 13.47 -5.14 -16.76
N SER A 50 13.15 -4.45 -15.66
CA SER A 50 12.98 -3.00 -15.62
C SER A 50 14.24 -2.25 -16.04
N TYR A 51 15.39 -2.66 -15.52
CA TYR A 51 16.69 -2.10 -15.85
C TYR A 51 17.03 -2.27 -17.33
N VAL A 52 16.89 -3.49 -17.89
CA VAL A 52 17.16 -3.75 -19.30
C VAL A 52 16.24 -2.92 -20.19
N PHE A 53 14.94 -2.87 -19.86
CA PHE A 53 13.97 -2.09 -20.63
C PHE A 53 14.26 -0.59 -20.58
N ILE A 54 14.54 -0.03 -19.40
CA ILE A 54 14.79 1.40 -19.22
C ILE A 54 16.13 1.83 -19.81
N SER A 55 17.20 1.07 -19.59
CA SER A 55 18.53 1.38 -20.15
C SER A 55 18.56 1.35 -21.68
N ALA A 56 17.78 0.46 -22.30
CA ALA A 56 17.63 0.43 -23.76
C ALA A 56 16.92 1.68 -24.32
N HIS A 57 16.02 2.30 -23.55
CA HIS A 57 15.27 3.49 -23.96
C HIS A 57 15.94 4.81 -23.55
N TYR A 58 16.75 4.78 -22.50
CA TYR A 58 17.43 5.95 -21.94
C TYR A 58 18.91 5.61 -21.67
N PRO A 59 19.74 5.43 -22.71
CA PRO A 59 21.13 4.99 -22.56
C PRO A 59 22.00 5.99 -21.78
N ASP A 60 21.63 7.27 -21.80
CA ASP A 60 22.35 8.34 -21.09
C ASP A 60 21.80 8.63 -19.69
N ALA A 61 20.76 7.91 -19.25
CA ALA A 61 20.17 8.14 -17.93
C ALA A 61 21.12 7.68 -16.82
N ARG A 62 21.19 8.47 -15.74
CA ARG A 62 21.88 8.06 -14.51
C ARG A 62 21.01 7.05 -13.77
N ILE A 63 21.36 5.78 -13.90
CA ILE A 63 20.67 4.67 -13.28
C ILE A 63 21.44 4.23 -12.04
N LEU A 64 20.76 4.14 -10.90
CA LEU A 64 21.30 3.50 -9.70
C LEU A 64 20.50 2.26 -9.32
N PHE A 65 21.22 1.21 -8.94
CA PHE A 65 20.66 0.02 -8.33
C PHE A 65 21.03 -0.03 -6.85
N VAL A 66 20.03 -0.15 -5.97
CA VAL A 66 20.27 -0.25 -4.53
C VAL A 66 20.73 -1.66 -4.19
N THR A 67 21.93 -1.73 -3.63
CA THR A 67 22.47 -2.96 -3.06
C THR A 67 22.76 -2.83 -1.56
N LYS A 68 22.71 -1.59 -1.04
CA LYS A 68 22.97 -1.27 0.36
C LYS A 68 22.22 -0.01 0.80
N PRO A 69 21.90 0.15 2.10
CA PRO A 69 21.16 1.30 2.60
C PRO A 69 21.80 2.68 2.36
N GLU A 70 23.14 2.73 2.23
CA GLU A 70 23.89 3.98 2.08
C GLU A 70 23.64 4.70 0.74
N HIS A 71 23.10 3.99 -0.26
CA HIS A 71 22.76 4.55 -1.58
C HIS A 71 21.63 5.61 -1.53
N LYS A 72 20.99 5.81 -0.37
CA LYS A 72 19.96 6.84 -0.17
C LYS A 72 20.40 8.24 -0.62
N ALA A 73 21.66 8.60 -0.35
CA ALA A 73 22.19 9.93 -0.68
C ALA A 73 22.22 10.19 -2.20
N ASP A 74 22.28 9.13 -3.00
CA ASP A 74 22.42 9.20 -4.46
C ASP A 74 21.08 9.31 -5.19
N ILE A 75 19.95 9.16 -4.48
CA ILE A 75 18.59 9.27 -5.05
C ILE A 75 18.42 10.60 -5.78
N ALA A 76 18.85 11.70 -5.16
CA ALA A 76 18.68 13.05 -5.73
C ALA A 76 19.51 13.27 -7.02
N ASN A 77 20.52 12.43 -7.24
CA ASN A 77 21.45 12.53 -8.37
C ASN A 77 21.20 11.44 -9.43
N SER A 78 20.08 10.72 -9.36
CA SER A 78 19.75 9.66 -10.29
C SER A 78 18.46 9.97 -11.05
N ASP A 79 18.41 9.56 -12.31
CA ASP A 79 17.21 9.64 -13.14
C ASP A 79 16.28 8.46 -12.86
N PHE A 80 16.86 7.27 -12.72
CA PHE A 80 16.16 6.06 -12.31
C PHE A 80 16.86 5.41 -11.12
N PHE A 81 16.06 4.92 -10.19
CA PHE A 81 16.55 4.32 -8.96
C PHE A 81 15.79 3.01 -8.70
N PHE A 82 16.47 1.88 -8.84
CA PHE A 82 15.89 0.55 -8.68
C PHE A 82 16.18 0.02 -7.28
N ILE A 83 15.13 -0.27 -6.52
CA ILE A 83 15.22 -0.69 -5.11
C ILE A 83 14.62 -2.09 -4.96
N PRO A 84 15.44 -3.11 -4.68
CA PRO A 84 14.93 -4.41 -4.28
C PRO A 84 14.03 -4.28 -3.04
N THR A 85 12.96 -5.07 -2.95
CA THR A 85 12.04 -5.02 -1.80
C THR A 85 12.74 -5.17 -0.45
N GLN A 86 13.86 -5.91 -0.39
CA GLN A 86 14.67 -6.10 0.82
C GLN A 86 15.44 -4.84 1.27
N HIS A 87 15.48 -3.79 0.44
CA HIS A 87 16.14 -2.51 0.70
C HIS A 87 15.17 -1.33 0.71
N PHE A 88 13.87 -1.60 0.81
CA PHE A 88 12.83 -0.59 0.77
C PHE A 88 12.97 0.47 1.88
N GLU A 89 13.57 0.12 3.02
CA GLU A 89 13.82 1.02 4.14
C GLU A 89 14.66 2.26 3.78
N VAL A 90 15.43 2.19 2.69
CA VAL A 90 16.15 3.34 2.10
C VAL A 90 15.23 4.53 1.86
N LEU A 91 13.96 4.27 1.53
CA LEU A 91 12.99 5.31 1.23
C LEU A 91 12.44 6.03 2.47
N LYS A 92 12.69 5.55 3.68
CA LYS A 92 12.14 6.17 4.90
C LYS A 92 12.54 7.65 5.01
N GLY A 93 11.56 8.55 5.10
CA GLY A 93 11.77 10.00 5.13
C GLY A 93 12.11 10.63 3.78
N CYS A 94 12.01 9.88 2.67
CA CYS A 94 12.11 10.47 1.34
C CYS A 94 10.83 11.25 1.01
N SER A 95 11.01 12.46 0.49
CA SER A 95 9.94 13.22 -0.14
C SER A 95 9.71 12.75 -1.57
N ALA A 96 8.46 12.66 -1.99
CA ALA A 96 8.05 12.33 -3.35
C ALA A 96 6.82 13.16 -3.74
N ASP A 97 6.67 13.49 -5.01
CA ASP A 97 5.43 14.13 -5.46
C ASP A 97 4.29 13.12 -5.56
N LEU A 98 4.60 11.90 -5.97
CA LEU A 98 3.62 10.84 -6.18
C LEU A 98 4.20 9.48 -5.77
N VAL A 99 3.41 8.73 -4.99
CA VAL A 99 3.59 7.28 -4.83
C VAL A 99 2.52 6.58 -5.67
N VAL A 100 2.92 5.56 -6.42
CA VAL A 100 2.06 4.80 -7.32
C VAL A 100 2.13 3.32 -6.96
N ASN A 101 0.98 2.67 -6.96
CA ASN A 101 0.90 1.22 -6.99
C ASN A 101 -0.15 0.77 -8.02
N THR A 102 0.19 -0.20 -8.87
CA THR A 102 -0.74 -0.74 -9.85
C THR A 102 -0.67 -2.27 -9.87
N ALA A 103 -1.80 -2.90 -9.60
CA ALA A 103 -2.04 -4.34 -9.74
C ALA A 103 -1.08 -5.27 -8.98
N SER A 104 -0.39 -4.80 -7.93
CA SER A 104 0.59 -5.63 -7.21
C SER A 104 0.26 -5.82 -5.72
N PHE A 105 -0.31 -4.83 -5.02
CA PHE A 105 -0.72 -5.02 -3.62
C PHE A 105 -1.77 -6.12 -3.45
N GLY A 106 -2.62 -6.36 -4.46
CA GLY A 106 -3.58 -7.45 -4.42
C GLY A 106 -2.97 -8.86 -4.43
N GLU A 107 -1.71 -8.99 -4.84
CA GLU A 107 -0.98 -10.25 -5.06
C GLU A 107 0.09 -10.52 -4.00
N MET A 108 0.46 -9.48 -3.25
CA MET A 108 1.46 -9.52 -2.18
C MET A 108 0.90 -10.06 -0.87
N VAL A 109 1.78 -10.56 -0.02
CA VAL A 109 1.45 -10.99 1.34
C VAL A 109 0.97 -9.81 2.18
N GLY A 110 0.00 -10.04 3.06
CA GLY A 110 -0.61 -9.00 3.92
C GLY A 110 0.40 -8.13 4.65
N ARG A 111 1.41 -8.74 5.28
CA ARG A 111 2.47 -8.02 6.02
C ARG A 111 3.26 -7.04 5.14
N ASP A 112 3.56 -7.42 3.89
CA ASP A 112 4.37 -6.60 3.00
C ASP A 112 3.55 -5.38 2.54
N VAL A 113 2.25 -5.59 2.25
CA VAL A 113 1.32 -4.49 1.96
C VAL A 113 1.17 -3.56 3.16
N ASP A 114 1.14 -4.10 4.38
CA ASP A 114 1.07 -3.29 5.60
C ASP A 114 2.32 -2.42 5.80
N ASP A 115 3.51 -2.94 5.53
CA ASP A 115 4.76 -2.18 5.54
C ASP A 115 4.75 -1.05 4.49
N TYR A 116 4.26 -1.34 3.28
CA TYR A 116 4.10 -0.32 2.24
C TYR A 116 3.07 0.75 2.61
N MET A 117 1.93 0.35 3.18
CA MET A 117 0.91 1.30 3.63
C MET A 117 1.41 2.13 4.81
N GLN A 118 2.22 1.56 5.72
CA GLN A 118 2.87 2.30 6.79
C GLN A 118 3.86 3.33 6.23
N PHE A 119 4.64 2.96 5.21
CA PHE A 119 5.48 3.91 4.50
C PHE A 119 4.65 5.02 3.81
N ILE A 120 3.59 4.64 3.08
CA ILE A 120 2.74 5.61 2.40
C ILE A 120 2.13 6.58 3.41
N ASN A 121 1.59 6.11 4.53
CA ASN A 121 0.94 6.97 5.51
C ASN A 121 1.93 7.81 6.33
N HIS A 122 3.06 7.22 6.76
CA HIS A 122 3.91 7.80 7.81
C HIS A 122 5.41 7.82 7.48
N GLY A 123 5.87 6.97 6.55
CA GLY A 123 7.28 6.88 6.17
C GLY A 123 7.68 7.76 4.98
N SER A 124 6.72 8.32 4.24
CA SER A 124 6.96 9.13 3.05
C SER A 124 6.39 10.54 3.22
N GLU A 125 7.16 11.54 2.80
CA GLU A 125 6.67 12.93 2.68
C GLU A 125 6.07 13.11 1.27
N SER A 126 5.07 12.27 0.95
CA SER A 126 4.45 12.19 -0.38
C SER A 126 3.26 13.14 -0.51
N ARG A 127 3.15 13.86 -1.65
CA ARG A 127 2.00 14.76 -1.88
C ARG A 127 0.76 14.02 -2.37
N TYR A 128 0.95 13.04 -3.25
CA TYR A 128 -0.12 12.28 -3.87
C TYR A 128 0.13 10.78 -3.74
N PHE A 129 -0.95 10.02 -3.70
CA PHE A 129 -0.93 8.56 -3.79
C PHE A 129 -1.96 8.10 -4.82
N TYR A 130 -1.50 7.30 -5.79
CA TYR A 130 -2.36 6.65 -6.76
C TYR A 130 -2.29 5.14 -6.57
N SER A 131 -3.45 4.48 -6.56
CA SER A 131 -3.55 3.04 -6.46
C SER A 131 -4.59 2.51 -7.42
N VAL A 132 -4.29 1.42 -8.12
CA VAL A 132 -5.29 0.59 -8.78
C VAL A 132 -5.02 -0.88 -8.47
N ASN A 133 -5.89 -1.52 -7.70
CA ASN A 133 -5.69 -2.90 -7.26
C ASN A 133 -6.98 -3.69 -7.27
N ARG A 134 -6.88 -5.03 -7.24
CA ARG A 134 -8.03 -5.92 -7.05
C ARG A 134 -8.83 -5.48 -5.82
N TYR A 135 -10.14 -5.41 -5.96
CA TYR A 135 -11.02 -4.91 -4.91
C TYR A 135 -12.35 -5.65 -4.94
N ALA A 136 -12.79 -6.07 -3.74
CA ALA A 136 -14.03 -6.82 -3.59
C ALA A 136 -14.10 -8.03 -4.56
N ARG A 137 -15.24 -8.31 -5.19
CA ARG A 137 -15.63 -9.62 -5.75
C ARG A 137 -14.64 -10.28 -6.73
N TYR A 138 -13.93 -11.36 -6.36
CA TYR A 138 -13.35 -12.25 -7.37
C TYR A 138 -13.30 -13.70 -6.86
N SER A 139 -13.30 -14.66 -7.79
CA SER A 139 -13.30 -16.09 -7.49
C SER A 139 -11.96 -16.53 -6.92
N ASP A 140 -12.01 -17.42 -5.91
CA ASP A 140 -10.88 -17.85 -5.09
C ASP A 140 -9.72 -18.55 -5.84
N GLU A 141 -9.88 -18.91 -7.11
CA GLU A 141 -8.88 -19.67 -7.88
C GLU A 141 -7.54 -18.93 -8.07
N MET A 142 -7.50 -17.61 -7.88
CA MET A 142 -6.28 -16.79 -7.99
C MET A 142 -5.75 -16.29 -6.64
N THR A 143 -6.28 -16.78 -5.52
CA THR A 143 -5.92 -16.31 -4.16
C THR A 143 -4.82 -17.20 -3.59
N LEU A 144 -3.66 -16.61 -3.27
CA LEU A 144 -2.65 -17.31 -2.46
C LEU A 144 -3.00 -17.18 -0.97
N PRO A 145 -2.62 -18.15 -0.10
CA PRO A 145 -3.10 -18.23 1.29
C PRO A 145 -2.86 -16.97 2.14
N ASP A 146 -1.75 -16.27 1.91
CA ASP A 146 -1.30 -15.17 2.76
C ASP A 146 -1.46 -13.78 2.13
N GLN A 147 -2.17 -13.67 1.00
CA GLN A 147 -2.26 -12.38 0.30
C GLN A 147 -3.07 -11.34 1.09
N ALA A 148 -2.72 -10.07 0.90
CA ALA A 148 -3.36 -8.95 1.57
C ALA A 148 -4.86 -8.89 1.32
N HIS A 149 -5.66 -8.97 2.39
CA HIS A 149 -7.12 -8.89 2.29
C HIS A 149 -7.63 -7.53 1.79
N ALA A 150 -6.93 -6.44 2.15
CA ALA A 150 -7.23 -5.08 1.70
C ALA A 150 -5.95 -4.45 1.15
N SER A 151 -5.98 -4.05 -0.13
CA SER A 151 -4.81 -3.48 -0.81
C SER A 151 -4.53 -2.02 -0.44
N VAL A 152 -5.50 -1.30 0.13
CA VAL A 152 -5.34 0.12 0.48
C VAL A 152 -5.90 0.43 1.86
N LYS A 153 -5.03 0.93 2.74
CA LYS A 153 -5.30 1.30 4.13
C LYS A 153 -4.77 2.72 4.41
N LEU A 154 -5.49 3.76 3.97
CA LEU A 154 -5.02 5.15 4.10
C LEU A 154 -5.39 5.77 5.46
N SER A 155 -4.49 6.56 6.03
CA SER A 155 -4.76 7.36 7.23
C SER A 155 -5.65 8.58 6.93
N ALA A 156 -6.19 9.21 7.99
CA ALA A 156 -7.16 10.31 7.88
C ALA A 156 -6.62 11.60 7.23
N ASP A 157 -5.30 11.75 7.12
CA ASP A 157 -4.59 12.87 6.49
C ASP A 157 -4.47 12.73 4.97
N TRP A 158 -5.20 11.78 4.38
CA TRP A 158 -5.41 11.70 2.95
C TRP A 158 -6.81 12.20 2.57
N GLN A 159 -6.88 13.09 1.59
CA GLN A 159 -8.10 13.51 0.92
C GLN A 159 -8.24 12.72 -0.39
N LEU A 160 -9.35 12.00 -0.56
CA LEU A 160 -9.65 11.37 -1.86
C LEU A 160 -10.05 12.43 -2.88
N LEU A 161 -9.40 12.37 -4.05
CA LEU A 161 -9.69 13.20 -5.23
C LEU A 161 -10.37 12.39 -6.34
N TYR A 162 -10.11 11.08 -6.37
CA TYR A 162 -10.75 10.16 -7.29
C TYR A 162 -11.04 8.84 -6.57
N TRP A 163 -12.21 8.29 -6.88
CA TRP A 163 -12.65 6.97 -6.45
C TRP A 163 -13.41 6.30 -7.58
N ASP A 164 -13.04 5.06 -7.86
CA ASP A 164 -13.81 4.16 -8.69
C ASP A 164 -13.58 2.70 -8.28
N ALA A 165 -14.53 2.17 -7.52
CA ALA A 165 -14.64 0.74 -7.29
C ALA A 165 -15.33 0.06 -8.49
N PHE A 166 -14.86 -1.15 -8.81
CA PHE A 166 -15.33 -2.01 -9.90
C PHE A 166 -15.06 -1.46 -11.31
N GLY A 167 -14.19 -0.45 -11.43
CA GLY A 167 -13.83 0.16 -12.71
C GLY A 167 -15.02 0.78 -13.44
N THR A 168 -16.07 1.23 -12.73
CA THR A 168 -17.30 1.80 -13.34
C THR A 168 -17.05 2.99 -14.27
N ARG A 169 -15.90 3.64 -14.14
CA ARG A 169 -15.46 4.87 -14.81
C ARG A 169 -14.04 4.72 -15.40
N SER A 170 -13.57 3.48 -15.56
CA SER A 170 -12.21 3.14 -16.00
C SER A 170 -12.21 2.23 -17.22
N PHE A 171 -11.13 2.25 -17.99
CA PHE A 171 -11.01 1.51 -19.26
C PHE A 171 -11.07 -0.02 -19.09
N HIS A 172 -10.85 -0.52 -17.87
CA HIS A 172 -10.85 -1.96 -17.54
C HIS A 172 -12.21 -2.66 -17.68
N GLN A 173 -13.31 -1.92 -17.89
CA GLN A 173 -14.64 -2.50 -18.13
C GLN A 173 -14.73 -3.35 -19.40
N LEU A 174 -13.83 -3.16 -20.35
CA LEU A 174 -13.88 -3.83 -21.64
C LEU A 174 -13.35 -5.27 -21.57
N ASP A 175 -12.65 -5.64 -20.50
CA ASP A 175 -12.10 -6.98 -20.31
C ASP A 175 -12.84 -7.73 -19.18
N PRO A 176 -13.82 -8.59 -19.51
CA PRO A 176 -14.56 -9.37 -18.51
C PRO A 176 -13.68 -10.41 -17.78
N CYS A 177 -12.45 -10.66 -18.23
CA CYS A 177 -11.50 -11.52 -17.55
C CYS A 177 -10.74 -10.82 -16.41
N HIS A 178 -10.81 -9.48 -16.32
CA HIS A 178 -10.15 -8.75 -15.25
C HIS A 178 -11.00 -8.78 -13.97
N PRO A 179 -10.40 -9.14 -12.81
CA PRO A 179 -11.09 -9.03 -11.53
C PRO A 179 -11.45 -7.55 -11.27
N PRO A 180 -12.53 -7.26 -10.54
CA PRO A 180 -12.85 -5.89 -10.18
C PRO A 180 -11.73 -5.23 -9.41
N GLN A 181 -11.59 -3.92 -9.62
CA GLN A 181 -10.51 -3.13 -9.08
C GLN A 181 -11.04 -1.89 -8.38
N LEU A 182 -10.24 -1.36 -7.46
CA LEU A 182 -10.39 -0.03 -6.90
C LEU A 182 -9.30 0.85 -7.47
N GLU A 183 -9.67 1.82 -8.31
CA GLU A 183 -8.80 2.93 -8.71
C GLU A 183 -9.08 4.12 -7.78
N LEU A 184 -8.03 4.64 -7.14
CA LEU A 184 -8.13 5.85 -6.33
C LEU A 184 -6.93 6.77 -6.51
N LEU A 185 -7.18 8.05 -6.28
CA LEU A 185 -6.17 9.09 -6.21
C LEU A 185 -6.42 9.91 -4.95
N ALA A 186 -5.41 9.99 -4.12
CA ALA A 186 -5.44 10.74 -2.87
C ALA A 186 -4.38 11.84 -2.87
N LYS A 187 -4.69 12.93 -2.17
CA LYS A 187 -3.77 14.03 -1.87
C LYS A 187 -3.57 14.11 -0.38
N ARG A 188 -2.32 14.26 0.06
CA ARG A 188 -2.01 14.48 1.46
C ARG A 188 -2.46 15.87 1.91
N ILE A 189 -3.09 15.93 3.08
CA ILE A 189 -3.50 17.15 3.76
C ILE A 189 -2.79 17.25 5.11
N ALA A 190 -2.73 18.47 5.67
CA ALA A 190 -2.12 18.67 6.97
C ALA A 190 -2.88 17.89 8.06
N VAL A 191 -2.13 17.27 8.97
CA VAL A 191 -2.69 16.53 10.10
C VAL A 191 -3.29 17.52 11.11
N ASP A 192 -4.61 17.68 11.10
CA ASP A 192 -5.32 18.41 12.16
C ASP A 192 -5.82 17.45 13.25
N ARG A 193 -5.13 17.48 14.40
CA ARG A 193 -5.49 16.66 15.58
C ARG A 193 -6.77 17.16 16.27
N SER A 194 -7.12 18.43 16.11
CA SER A 194 -8.35 19.01 16.68
C SER A 194 -9.61 18.62 15.90
N ALA A 195 -9.46 18.21 14.63
CA ALA A 195 -10.56 17.83 13.74
C ALA A 195 -11.21 16.46 14.05
N ALA A 196 -10.90 15.82 15.18
CA ALA A 196 -11.47 14.50 15.52
C ALA A 196 -13.00 14.49 15.53
N LYS A 197 -13.63 15.52 16.12
CA LYS A 197 -15.09 15.64 16.14
C LYS A 197 -15.65 15.89 14.73
N ALA A 198 -14.96 16.68 13.91
CA ALA A 198 -15.36 16.90 12.53
C ALA A 198 -15.32 15.60 11.71
N ARG A 199 -14.28 14.77 11.88
CA ARG A 199 -14.17 13.45 11.23
C ARG A 199 -15.31 12.52 11.60
N GLU A 200 -15.67 12.46 12.89
CA GLU A 200 -16.84 11.70 13.36
C GLU A 200 -18.13 12.19 12.70
N THR A 201 -18.37 13.51 12.66
CA THR A 201 -19.55 14.08 12.00
C THR A 201 -19.59 13.74 10.50
N VAL A 202 -18.47 13.89 9.79
CA VAL A 202 -18.37 13.56 8.36
C VAL A 202 -18.63 12.07 8.12
N ALA A 203 -18.06 11.18 8.95
CA ALA A 203 -18.32 9.75 8.86
C ALA A 203 -19.80 9.41 9.07
N GLY A 204 -20.48 10.06 10.02
CA GLY A 204 -21.92 9.89 10.23
C GLY A 204 -22.77 10.38 9.04
N LEU A 205 -22.39 11.50 8.43
CA LEU A 205 -23.04 12.00 7.21
C LEU A 205 -22.85 11.05 6.03
N LEU A 206 -21.63 10.55 5.81
CA LEU A 206 -21.33 9.56 4.77
C LEU A 206 -22.13 8.27 4.94
N ALA A 207 -22.21 7.75 6.17
CA ALA A 207 -23.03 6.57 6.48
C ALA A 207 -24.53 6.85 6.21
N THR A 208 -25.01 8.08 6.46
CA THR A 208 -26.40 8.47 6.15
C THR A 208 -26.64 8.57 4.64
N ILE A 209 -25.67 9.11 3.89
CA ILE A 209 -25.72 9.16 2.42
C ILE A 209 -25.75 7.75 1.85
N ALA A 210 -24.91 6.84 2.37
CA ALA A 210 -24.83 5.46 1.92
C ALA A 210 -26.18 4.73 1.95
N LYS A 211 -27.03 5.00 2.95
CA LYS A 211 -28.39 4.40 3.06
C LYS A 211 -29.32 4.75 1.89
N ASN A 212 -29.03 5.83 1.17
CA ASN A 212 -29.81 6.28 0.01
C ASN A 212 -29.16 5.89 -1.33
N LEU A 213 -28.03 5.18 -1.31
CA LEU A 213 -27.33 4.68 -2.49
C LEU A 213 -27.62 3.20 -2.69
N PRO A 214 -27.57 2.69 -3.94
CA PRO A 214 -27.68 1.26 -4.17
C PRO A 214 -26.58 0.50 -3.41
N THR A 215 -26.95 -0.38 -2.50
CA THR A 215 -26.01 -1.18 -1.69
C THR A 215 -25.04 -1.94 -2.60
N GLY A 216 -23.74 -1.86 -2.28
CA GLY A 216 -22.67 -2.49 -3.07
C GLY A 216 -22.30 -1.75 -4.36
N SER A 217 -22.91 -0.59 -4.68
CA SER A 217 -22.44 0.27 -5.78
C SER A 217 -21.10 0.95 -5.47
N SER A 218 -20.43 1.47 -6.50
CA SER A 218 -19.15 2.17 -6.34
C SER A 218 -19.24 3.37 -5.38
N ASP A 219 -20.30 4.18 -5.48
CA ASP A 219 -20.53 5.33 -4.61
C ASP A 219 -20.92 4.90 -3.19
N TRP A 220 -21.66 3.79 -3.03
CA TRP A 220 -21.95 3.22 -1.71
C TRP A 220 -20.65 2.75 -1.02
N HIS A 221 -19.78 2.04 -1.76
CA HIS A 221 -18.47 1.63 -1.26
C HIS A 221 -17.60 2.83 -0.88
N TYR A 222 -17.61 3.91 -1.68
CA TYR A 222 -16.92 5.15 -1.33
C TYR A 222 -17.38 5.67 0.03
N CYS A 223 -18.69 5.85 0.22
CA CYS A 223 -19.23 6.38 1.48
C CYS A 223 -18.88 5.51 2.68
N MET A 224 -19.03 4.19 2.57
CA MET A 224 -18.75 3.27 3.66
C MET A 224 -17.25 3.16 3.95
N TRP A 225 -16.41 3.08 2.92
CA TRP A 225 -14.95 3.03 3.04
C TRP A 225 -14.41 4.31 3.69
N GLU A 226 -14.87 5.48 3.24
CA GLU A 226 -14.44 6.78 3.74
C GLU A 226 -14.92 7.00 5.19
N ALA A 227 -16.16 6.63 5.50
CA ALA A 227 -16.67 6.66 6.87
C ALA A 227 -15.84 5.76 7.80
N ALA A 228 -15.56 4.52 7.39
CA ALA A 228 -14.76 3.56 8.14
C ALA A 228 -13.33 4.07 8.37
N ARG A 229 -12.74 4.73 7.37
CA ARG A 229 -11.41 5.34 7.46
C ARG A 229 -11.37 6.51 8.46
N LEU A 230 -12.38 7.37 8.43
CA LEU A 230 -12.42 8.59 9.25
C LEU A 230 -12.79 8.32 10.71
N PHE A 231 -13.74 7.42 10.95
CA PHE A 231 -14.22 7.09 12.29
C PHE A 231 -14.82 5.67 12.35
N PRO A 232 -14.00 4.62 12.47
CA PRO A 232 -14.49 3.24 12.47
C PRO A 232 -15.34 2.97 13.72
N SER A 233 -16.54 2.44 13.53
CA SER A 233 -17.42 2.02 14.63
C SER A 233 -18.04 0.66 14.34
N LYS A 234 -18.29 -0.15 15.38
CA LYS A 234 -18.84 -1.50 15.20
C LYS A 234 -20.14 -1.54 14.39
N PRO A 235 -21.14 -0.67 14.64
CA PRO A 235 -22.38 -0.69 13.86
C PRO A 235 -22.14 -0.40 12.37
N MET A 236 -21.33 0.61 12.06
CA MET A 236 -21.04 1.00 10.68
C MET A 236 -20.20 -0.05 9.94
N LEU A 237 -19.19 -0.64 10.60
CA LEU A 237 -18.40 -1.71 10.00
C LEU A 237 -19.22 -2.98 9.77
N THR A 238 -20.17 -3.29 10.66
CA THR A 238 -21.12 -4.40 10.48
C THR A 238 -21.98 -4.17 9.24
N GLU A 239 -22.60 -2.99 9.12
CA GLU A 239 -23.39 -2.60 7.95
C GLU A 239 -22.55 -2.64 6.65
N TYR A 240 -21.29 -2.23 6.72
CA TYR A 240 -20.40 -2.28 5.57
C TYR A 240 -20.11 -3.72 5.13
N ILE A 241 -19.72 -4.59 6.06
CA ILE A 241 -19.39 -5.99 5.76
C ILE A 241 -20.62 -6.74 5.23
N GLU A 242 -21.79 -6.53 5.84
CA GLU A 242 -23.04 -7.19 5.43
C GLU A 242 -23.52 -6.69 4.06
N GLY A 243 -23.46 -5.37 3.83
CA GLY A 243 -23.87 -4.76 2.57
C GLY A 243 -22.93 -5.08 1.39
N ALA A 244 -21.65 -5.35 1.64
CA ALA A 244 -20.64 -5.58 0.61
C ALA A 244 -20.65 -7.01 -0.01
N LEU A 245 -21.68 -7.83 0.29
CA LEU A 245 -21.80 -9.26 -0.02
C LEU A 245 -20.74 -10.15 0.67
N PRO A 246 -21.13 -10.89 1.72
CA PRO A 246 -20.20 -11.54 2.64
C PRO A 246 -19.40 -12.72 2.06
N GLN A 247 -19.75 -13.27 0.89
CA GLN A 247 -19.02 -14.40 0.29
C GLN A 247 -17.92 -13.98 -0.70
N THR A 248 -17.84 -12.69 -1.04
CA THR A 248 -16.94 -12.20 -2.10
C THR A 248 -16.18 -10.94 -1.73
N PHE A 249 -16.46 -10.36 -0.56
CA PHE A 249 -15.78 -9.16 -0.09
C PHE A 249 -14.49 -9.53 0.65
N ARG A 250 -13.39 -9.64 -0.10
CA ARG A 250 -12.06 -9.97 0.44
C ARG A 250 -11.64 -9.06 1.60
N ASP A 251 -11.87 -7.76 1.45
CA ASP A 251 -11.52 -6.74 2.45
C ASP A 251 -12.32 -6.88 3.76
N ALA A 252 -13.38 -7.70 3.80
CA ALA A 252 -14.17 -7.94 5.01
C ALA A 252 -13.29 -8.40 6.19
N VAL A 253 -12.24 -9.18 5.93
CA VAL A 253 -11.31 -9.64 6.97
C VAL A 253 -10.66 -8.46 7.67
N TYR A 254 -10.11 -7.52 6.89
CA TYR A 254 -9.51 -6.29 7.42
C TYR A 254 -10.52 -5.47 8.25
N TYR A 255 -11.76 -5.32 7.77
CA TYR A 255 -12.78 -4.58 8.53
C TYR A 255 -13.25 -5.29 9.79
N ARG A 256 -13.25 -6.64 9.83
CA ARG A 256 -13.51 -7.41 11.06
C ARG A 256 -12.38 -7.21 12.08
N GLU A 257 -11.13 -7.23 11.63
CA GLU A 257 -9.97 -6.93 12.48
C GLU A 257 -10.06 -5.50 13.04
N LEU A 258 -10.37 -4.53 12.17
CA LEU A 258 -10.59 -3.14 12.57
C LEU A 258 -11.72 -2.99 13.59
N MET A 259 -12.81 -3.76 13.42
CA MET A 259 -13.94 -3.78 14.35
C MET A 259 -13.58 -4.40 15.71
N ASN A 260 -12.71 -5.42 15.72
CA ASN A 260 -12.23 -6.04 16.96
C ASN A 260 -11.28 -5.12 17.73
N ALA A 261 -10.44 -4.37 17.01
CA ALA A 261 -9.62 -3.29 17.58
C ALA A 261 -10.46 -2.07 17.99
N ALA A 262 -11.69 -1.93 17.48
CA ALA A 262 -12.59 -0.83 17.81
C ALA A 262 -13.25 -1.02 19.20
N SER A 263 -12.90 -0.16 20.16
CA SER A 263 -13.53 -0.11 21.49
C SER A 263 -15.03 0.32 21.42
N PRO A 264 -15.93 -0.14 22.32
CA PRO A 264 -17.34 0.27 22.38
C PRO A 264 -17.55 1.78 22.57
N SER A 265 -16.59 2.44 23.21
CA SER A 265 -16.33 3.87 23.10
C SER A 265 -15.13 4.03 22.17
N ALA A 266 -15.39 4.56 20.98
CA ALA A 266 -14.49 4.59 19.82
C ALA A 266 -12.99 4.67 20.17
N PRO A 267 -12.12 3.90 19.49
CA PRO A 267 -10.74 4.34 19.41
C PRO A 267 -10.80 5.69 18.70
N ARG A 268 -10.44 6.75 19.42
CA ARG A 268 -9.83 7.90 18.74
C ARG A 268 -8.65 7.29 17.99
N LEU A 269 -8.70 7.17 16.67
CA LEU A 269 -7.55 6.79 15.87
C LEU A 269 -6.41 7.77 16.24
N PRO A 270 -5.44 7.39 17.08
CA PRO A 270 -4.38 8.29 17.47
C PRO A 270 -3.26 8.05 16.46
N ALA A 271 -3.27 8.81 15.37
CA ALA A 271 -2.17 8.80 14.38
C ALA A 271 -1.76 7.40 13.89
N GLY A 272 -2.53 6.83 12.97
CA GLY A 272 -2.16 5.57 12.33
C GLY A 272 -2.40 4.36 13.24
N ILE A 273 -2.97 3.32 12.67
CA ILE A 273 -2.86 2.01 13.30
C ILE A 273 -1.43 1.59 13.06
N ASP A 274 -0.68 1.30 14.13
CA ASP A 274 0.56 0.53 14.00
C ASP A 274 0.15 -0.87 13.53
N LEU A 275 0.38 -1.14 12.25
CA LEU A 275 0.05 -2.42 11.61
C LEU A 275 1.10 -3.50 11.90
N THR A 276 2.14 -3.21 12.70
CA THR A 276 3.06 -4.27 13.12
C THR A 276 2.33 -5.27 14.03
N PRO A 277 2.34 -6.58 13.70
CA PRO A 277 2.01 -7.58 14.70
C PRO A 277 2.99 -7.38 15.86
N GLN A 278 2.49 -7.20 17.08
CA GLN A 278 3.35 -7.33 18.25
C GLN A 278 4.02 -8.71 18.13
N ALA A 279 5.36 -8.72 18.06
CA ALA A 279 6.10 -9.97 18.08
C ALA A 279 5.57 -10.82 19.25
N PRO A 280 5.33 -12.13 19.07
CA PRO A 280 4.93 -12.97 20.20
C PRO A 280 5.96 -12.76 21.31
N GLU A 281 5.49 -12.52 22.54
CA GLU A 281 6.37 -12.40 23.70
C GLU A 281 7.38 -13.56 23.65
N PRO A 282 8.69 -13.29 23.78
CA PRO A 282 9.66 -14.37 23.87
C PRO A 282 9.20 -15.29 25.00
N PRO A 283 9.21 -16.62 24.80
CA PRO A 283 8.76 -17.54 25.83
C PRO A 283 9.53 -17.25 27.11
N ALA A 284 8.79 -17.14 28.23
CA ALA A 284 9.36 -16.93 29.54
C ALA A 284 10.56 -17.88 29.71
N PRO A 285 11.71 -17.41 30.23
CA PRO A 285 12.91 -18.21 30.29
C PRO A 285 12.63 -19.50 31.06
N THR A 286 12.48 -20.60 30.34
CA THR A 286 12.45 -21.93 30.91
C THR A 286 13.77 -22.14 31.62
N ALA A 287 13.70 -22.33 32.94
CA ALA A 287 14.83 -22.71 33.76
C ALA A 287 15.45 -23.99 33.18
N LEU A 288 16.54 -23.83 32.42
CA LEU A 288 17.32 -24.95 31.95
C LEU A 288 17.99 -25.61 33.15
N ALA A 289 17.45 -26.77 33.53
CA ALA A 289 18.12 -27.74 34.35
C ALA A 289 19.50 -28.02 33.74
N ARG A 290 20.54 -27.73 34.53
CA ARG A 290 21.92 -28.11 34.26
C ARG A 290 22.04 -29.63 34.18
N THR A 291 22.16 -30.17 32.98
CA THR A 291 22.91 -31.40 32.63
C THR A 291 23.08 -31.31 31.11
N GLY A 292 24.27 -31.23 30.50
CA GLY A 292 25.52 -31.91 30.78
C GLY A 292 25.75 -32.93 29.67
N LEU A 293 26.03 -32.50 28.42
CA LEU A 293 26.60 -33.32 27.33
C LEU A 293 26.68 -32.50 26.02
N LEU A 294 27.79 -31.80 25.77
CA LEU A 294 28.29 -31.46 24.41
C LEU A 294 29.68 -30.81 24.47
N GLY A 295 30.61 -31.50 25.15
CA GLY A 295 32.05 -31.31 24.96
C GLY A 295 32.59 -32.53 24.25
N ARG A 296 32.61 -32.51 22.90
CA ARG A 296 33.41 -33.36 21.99
C ARG A 296 32.85 -33.23 20.58
N TRP A 297 33.18 -32.17 19.84
CA TRP A 297 33.10 -32.16 18.37
C TRP A 297 33.98 -31.08 17.70
N LEU A 298 35.11 -30.70 18.31
CA LEU A 298 36.14 -29.86 17.65
C LEU A 298 37.56 -30.17 18.16
N ALA A 299 38.01 -31.41 17.95
CA ALA A 299 39.44 -31.74 18.02
C ALA A 299 39.70 -32.97 17.14
N GLY A 300 39.97 -32.75 15.86
CA GLY A 300 40.18 -33.88 14.94
C GLY A 300 40.52 -33.54 13.50
N LEU A 301 41.08 -32.37 13.18
CA LEU A 301 41.70 -32.11 11.87
C LEU A 301 42.92 -31.20 12.03
N SER A 302 44.00 -31.78 12.57
CA SER A 302 45.37 -31.34 12.34
C SER A 302 46.30 -32.49 12.70
N LYS A 303 47.22 -32.82 11.77
CA LYS A 303 48.23 -33.90 11.75
C LYS A 303 47.80 -35.22 11.09
N LYS A 304 47.95 -35.29 9.77
CA LYS A 304 49.07 -35.99 9.10
C LYS A 304 49.15 -35.54 7.65
#